data_AF-A0A9E7KUQ9-F1
#
_entry.id   AF-A0A9E7KUQ9-F1
#
_cell.length_a   1.000
_cell.length_b   1.000
_cell.length_c   1.000
_cell.angle_alpha   90.00
_cell.angle_beta   90.00
_cell.angle_gamma   90.00
#
_symmetry.space_group_name_H-M   'P 1'
#
loop_
_entity.id
_entity.type
_entity.pdbx_description
1 polymer ?
#
loop_
_entity_poly.entity_id
_entity_poly.type
_entity_poly.pdbx_seq_one_letter_code
_entity_poly.pdbx_strand_id
1 'polypeptide(L)'
;MDYSLAALKLFCGELKDVRPASASSSAATLFGILFQRAWLQGVLVSGTDEGRFLLDDGSDVVELLLSAESQPQQWKIGMYVMVVGPYVAAPSGGLSTIRVPSLARTPY
;
A
#
# COMPACT_ATOMS: atom_id res chain seq x y z
N MET A 1 -1.19 11.29 11.56
CA MET A 1 -0.15 10.28 11.24
C MET A 1 1.15 10.74 11.89
N ASP A 2 1.85 9.82 12.53
CA ASP A 2 3.15 10.03 13.16
C ASP A 2 4.26 9.78 12.13
N TYR A 3 5.01 10.84 11.80
CA TYR A 3 6.10 10.78 10.83
C TYR A 3 7.43 10.34 11.45
N SER A 4 7.50 10.19 12.78
CA SER A 4 8.66 9.57 13.44
C SER A 4 8.73 8.06 13.19
N LEU A 5 7.59 7.42 12.89
CA LEU A 5 7.53 6.03 12.48
C LEU A 5 7.95 5.88 11.02
N ALA A 6 8.76 4.86 10.75
CA ALA A 6 9.26 4.55 9.41
C ALA A 6 8.11 4.15 8.47
N ALA A 7 8.29 4.47 7.18
CA ALA A 7 7.56 3.76 6.13
C ALA A 7 8.23 2.40 5.95
N LEU A 8 7.62 1.35 6.48
CA LEU A 8 8.20 0.01 6.45
C LEU A 8 8.17 -0.49 5.02
N LYS A 9 9.31 -0.94 4.49
CA LYS A 9 9.36 -1.67 3.22
C LYS A 9 9.05 -3.13 3.48
N LEU A 10 8.08 -3.67 2.74
CA LEU A 10 7.60 -5.04 2.89
C LEU A 10 7.09 -5.58 1.56
N PHE A 11 6.86 -6.88 1.52
CA PHE A 11 6.18 -7.57 0.44
C PHE A 11 4.66 -7.61 0.66
N CYS A 12 3.87 -7.67 -0.42
CA CYS A 12 2.42 -7.76 -0.37
C CYS A 12 1.97 -8.98 0.46
N GLY A 13 2.66 -10.13 0.30
CA GLY A 13 2.36 -11.35 1.03
C GLY A 13 2.66 -11.29 2.53
N GLU A 14 3.43 -10.30 3.02
CA GLU A 14 3.66 -10.07 4.45
C GLU A 14 2.51 -9.29 5.10
N LEU A 15 1.65 -8.64 4.31
CA LEU A 15 0.52 -7.86 4.83
C LEU A 15 -0.49 -8.71 5.61
N LYS A 16 -0.56 -10.01 5.33
CA LYS A 16 -1.43 -10.96 6.06
C LYS A 16 -0.99 -11.20 7.51
N ASP A 17 0.28 -10.97 7.80
CA ASP A 17 0.87 -11.19 9.13
C ASP A 17 0.89 -9.90 9.97
N VAL A 18 0.45 -8.78 9.38
CA VAL A 18 0.35 -7.49 10.05
C VAL A 18 -0.78 -7.51 11.07
N ARG A 19 -0.49 -6.96 12.27
CA ARG A 19 -1.45 -6.86 13.37
C ARG A 19 -1.65 -5.41 13.78
N PRO A 20 -2.89 -4.99 14.13
CA PRO A 20 -3.11 -3.68 14.74
C PRO A 20 -2.27 -3.51 16.00
N ALA A 21 -1.60 -2.36 16.17
CA ALA A 21 -0.82 -2.09 17.38
C ALA A 21 -1.72 -1.87 18.60
N SER A 22 -2.89 -1.25 18.40
CA SER A 22 -3.97 -1.12 19.39
C SER A 22 -5.30 -0.82 18.70
N ALA A 23 -6.42 -1.04 19.40
CA ALA A 23 -7.78 -0.86 18.84
C ALA A 23 -8.12 0.60 18.45
N SER A 24 -7.40 1.59 18.98
CA SER A 24 -7.63 3.01 18.73
C SER A 24 -6.51 3.69 17.93
N SER A 25 -5.48 2.94 17.52
CA SER A 25 -4.33 3.46 16.79
C SER A 25 -4.40 3.13 15.30
N SER A 26 -3.92 4.06 14.48
CA SER A 26 -3.65 3.81 13.06
C SER A 26 -2.33 3.08 12.82
N ALA A 27 -1.60 2.73 13.89
CA ALA A 27 -0.36 1.97 13.80
C ALA A 27 -0.60 0.47 13.75
N ALA A 28 0.30 -0.20 13.05
CA ALA A 28 0.34 -1.63 12.87
C ALA A 28 1.72 -2.18 13.24
N THR A 29 1.77 -3.49 13.48
CA THR A 29 3.00 -4.21 13.82
C THR A 29 3.21 -5.38 12.90
N LEU A 30 4.45 -5.56 12.45
CA LEU A 30 4.91 -6.72 11.69
C LEU A 30 6.25 -7.14 12.26
N PHE A 31 6.38 -8.39 12.73
CA PHE A 31 7.59 -8.90 13.37
C PHE A 31 8.17 -8.00 14.49
N GLY A 32 7.29 -7.34 15.25
CA GLY A 32 7.68 -6.43 16.34
C GLY A 32 8.03 -5.00 15.90
N ILE A 33 7.99 -4.70 14.60
CA ILE A 33 8.24 -3.35 14.07
C ILE A 33 6.92 -2.58 14.03
N LEU A 34 6.88 -1.43 14.71
CA LEU A 34 5.75 -0.50 14.68
C LEU A 34 5.83 0.40 13.45
N PHE A 35 4.77 0.46 12.66
CA PHE A 35 4.70 1.31 11.47
C PHE A 35 3.28 1.85 11.25
N GLN A 36 3.17 2.92 10.45
CA GLN A 36 1.89 3.50 9.99
C GLN A 36 1.83 3.65 8.47
N ARG A 37 2.99 3.62 7.81
CA ARG A 37 3.13 3.72 6.36
C ARG A 37 3.80 2.47 5.83
N ALA A 38 3.31 1.99 4.71
CA ALA A 38 3.91 0.90 3.95
C ALA A 38 4.63 1.47 2.73
N TRP A 39 5.76 0.85 2.39
CA TRP A 39 6.48 1.02 1.14
C TRP A 39 6.42 -0.30 0.38
N LEU A 40 5.73 -0.30 -0.76
CA LEU A 40 5.67 -1.43 -1.69
C LEU A 40 6.26 -1.08 -3.06
N GLN A 41 6.69 -2.11 -3.79
CA GLN A 41 7.10 -1.99 -5.19
C GLN A 41 6.60 -3.19 -5.96
N GLY A 42 6.02 -2.98 -7.15
CA GLY A 42 5.43 -4.05 -7.94
C GLY A 42 4.85 -3.57 -9.26
N VAL A 43 4.18 -4.46 -9.97
CA VAL A 43 3.52 -4.21 -11.25
C VAL A 43 2.04 -3.93 -11.02
N LEU A 44 1.50 -2.89 -11.66
CA LEU A 44 0.06 -2.68 -11.72
C LEU A 44 -0.59 -3.75 -12.61
N VAL A 45 -1.42 -4.63 -12.04
CA VAL A 45 -2.07 -5.73 -12.77
C VAL A 45 -3.54 -5.46 -13.08
N SER A 46 -4.16 -4.50 -12.39
CA SER A 46 -5.53 -4.04 -12.64
C SER A 46 -5.69 -2.58 -12.21
N GLY A 47 -6.70 -1.88 -12.75
CA GLY A 47 -7.02 -0.50 -12.42
C GLY A 47 -8.43 -0.10 -12.83
N THR A 48 -9.08 0.76 -12.05
CA THR A 48 -10.36 1.40 -12.39
C THR A 48 -10.21 2.92 -12.45
N ASP A 49 -11.09 3.59 -13.18
CA ASP A 49 -11.12 5.06 -13.29
C ASP A 49 -11.35 5.77 -11.94
N GLU A 50 -11.84 5.02 -10.94
CA GLU A 50 -12.08 5.45 -9.56
C GLU A 50 -10.80 5.49 -8.69
N GLY A 51 -9.61 5.29 -9.27
CA GLY A 51 -8.35 5.35 -8.53
C GLY A 51 -8.02 4.11 -7.72
N ARG A 52 -8.70 2.99 -7.97
CA ARG A 52 -8.39 1.68 -7.38
C ARG A 52 -7.50 0.89 -8.31
N PHE A 53 -6.38 0.41 -7.81
CA PHE A 53 -5.43 -0.40 -8.57
C PHE A 53 -5.07 -1.67 -7.80
N LEU A 54 -4.70 -2.72 -8.53
CA LEU A 54 -4.09 -3.90 -7.95
C LEU A 54 -2.59 -3.90 -8.25
N LEU A 55 -1.79 -4.10 -7.21
CA LEU A 55 -0.34 -4.20 -7.28
C LEU A 55 0.09 -5.63 -6.98
N ASP A 56 0.90 -6.21 -7.85
CA ASP A 56 1.52 -7.51 -7.69
C ASP A 56 3.05 -7.34 -7.60
N ASP A 57 3.66 -7.82 -6.52
CA ASP A 57 5.12 -7.78 -6.32
C ASP A 57 5.79 -9.16 -6.45
N GLY A 58 5.04 -10.17 -6.89
CA GLY A 58 5.47 -11.56 -7.00
C GLY A 58 5.27 -12.39 -5.72
N SER A 59 4.89 -11.77 -4.59
CA SER A 59 4.59 -12.46 -3.35
C SER A 59 3.08 -12.61 -3.09
N ASP A 60 2.29 -11.60 -3.46
CA ASP A 60 0.83 -11.56 -3.37
C ASP A 60 0.31 -10.30 -4.12
N VAL A 61 -1.01 -10.11 -4.13
CA VAL A 61 -1.68 -8.94 -4.72
C VAL A 61 -2.33 -8.09 -3.63
N VAL A 62 -2.15 -6.77 -3.71
CA VAL A 62 -2.75 -5.80 -2.78
C VAL A 62 -3.55 -4.73 -3.52
N GLU A 63 -4.60 -4.22 -2.89
CA GLU A 63 -5.34 -3.07 -3.40
C GLU A 63 -4.68 -1.75 -2.99
N LEU A 64 -4.50 -0.88 -3.99
CA LEU A 64 -4.07 0.50 -3.83
C LEU A 64 -5.26 1.42 -4.04
N LEU A 65 -5.51 2.31 -3.09
CA LEU A 65 -6.50 3.38 -3.22
C LEU A 65 -5.79 4.73 -3.35
N LEU A 66 -5.80 5.30 -4.55
CA LEU A 66 -5.25 6.63 -4.82
C LEU A 66 -6.25 7.72 -4.45
N SER A 67 -5.76 8.81 -3.85
CA SER A 67 -6.62 9.99 -3.64
C SER A 67 -6.86 10.73 -4.95
N ALA A 68 -8.04 11.35 -5.10
CA ALA A 68 -8.47 12.03 -6.32
C ALA A 68 -7.49 13.15 -6.74
N GLU A 69 -6.81 13.77 -5.77
CA GLU A 69 -5.82 14.82 -5.98
C GLU A 69 -4.51 14.32 -6.62
N SER A 70 -4.29 12.99 -6.63
CA SER A 70 -3.13 12.35 -7.26
C SER A 70 -3.33 12.02 -8.74
N GLN A 71 -4.47 12.42 -9.33
CA GLN A 71 -4.84 12.16 -10.72
C GLN A 71 -4.39 13.22 -11.76
N PRO A 72 -3.09 13.43 -11.98
CA PRO A 72 -2.63 13.87 -13.30
C PRO A 72 -1.79 12.81 -14.07
N GLN A 73 -1.45 11.67 -13.46
CA GLN A 73 -0.73 10.58 -14.16
C GLN A 73 -1.67 9.45 -14.60
N GLN A 74 -1.69 9.16 -15.90
CA GLN A 74 -2.31 7.95 -16.46
C GLN A 74 -1.49 6.73 -16.02
N TRP A 75 -1.83 6.15 -14.86
CA TRP A 75 -1.33 4.86 -14.42
C TRP A 75 -1.88 3.77 -15.33
N LYS A 76 -1.01 2.92 -15.87
CA LYS A 76 -1.40 1.85 -16.80
C LYS A 76 -1.02 0.50 -16.22
N ILE A 77 -1.84 -0.50 -16.52
CA ILE A 77 -1.51 -1.90 -16.29
C ILE A 77 -0.16 -2.21 -16.96
N GLY A 78 0.69 -2.97 -16.27
CA GLY A 78 2.05 -3.30 -16.68
C GLY A 78 3.12 -2.32 -16.21
N MET A 79 2.76 -1.17 -15.63
CA MET A 79 3.76 -0.26 -15.05
C MET A 79 4.33 -0.82 -13.75
N TYR A 80 5.66 -0.81 -13.64
CA TYR A 80 6.35 -1.05 -12.37
C TYR A 80 6.41 0.23 -11.55
N VAL A 81 5.82 0.21 -10.36
CA VAL A 81 5.62 1.39 -9.52
C VAL A 81 6.17 1.18 -8.12
N MET A 82 6.51 2.30 -7.47
CA MET A 82 6.83 2.36 -6.06
C MET A 82 5.75 3.16 -5.33
N VAL A 83 5.29 2.61 -4.21
CA VAL A 83 4.17 3.12 -3.45
C VAL A 83 4.62 3.38 -2.03
N VAL A 84 4.39 4.60 -1.51
CA VAL A 84 4.56 4.90 -0.09
C VAL A 84 3.31 5.58 0.42
N GLY A 85 2.64 4.99 1.42
CA GLY A 85 1.39 5.55 1.93
C GLY A 85 0.89 4.91 3.21
N PRO A 86 -0.13 5.53 3.86
CA PRO A 86 -0.84 4.93 4.98
C PRO A 86 -1.25 3.48 4.72
N TYR A 87 -0.85 2.59 5.63
CA TYR A 87 -1.39 1.23 5.67
C TYR A 87 -2.76 1.24 6.35
N VAL A 88 -3.74 0.57 5.74
CA VAL A 88 -5.06 0.36 6.33
C VAL A 88 -5.32 -1.14 6.34
N ALA A 89 -5.38 -1.71 7.54
CA ALA A 89 -5.68 -3.12 7.69
C ALA A 89 -7.06 -3.44 7.09
N ALA A 90 -7.15 -4.58 6.39
CA ALA A 90 -8.42 -5.06 5.86
C ALA A 90 -9.41 -5.31 7.01
N PRO A 91 -10.70 -5.00 6.83
CA PRO A 91 -11.74 -5.66 7.60
C PRO A 91 -11.63 -7.18 7.38
N SER A 92 -11.98 -7.97 8.39
CA SER A 92 -11.91 -9.44 8.37
C SER A 92 -12.45 -10.03 7.06
N GLY A 93 -11.58 -10.72 6.30
CA GLY A 93 -11.93 -11.40 5.05
C GLY A 93 -11.75 -10.60 3.75
N GLY A 94 -11.31 -9.33 3.82
CA GLY A 94 -10.97 -8.50 2.65
C GLY A 94 -9.49 -8.48 2.30
N LEU A 95 -9.15 -7.88 1.15
CA LEU A 95 -7.78 -7.54 0.79
C LEU A 95 -7.28 -6.39 1.66
N SER A 96 -6.02 -6.46 2.09
CA SER A 96 -5.35 -5.31 2.72
C SER A 96 -5.31 -4.15 1.72
N THR A 97 -5.48 -2.93 2.22
CA THR A 97 -5.50 -1.73 1.36
C THR A 97 -4.40 -0.78 1.79
N ILE A 98 -3.67 -0.23 0.83
CA ILE A 98 -2.80 0.92 1.08
C ILE A 98 -3.47 2.14 0.49
N ARG A 99 -3.67 3.17 1.32
CA ARG A 99 -4.11 4.48 0.84
C ARG A 99 -2.89 5.25 0.39
N VAL A 100 -2.90 5.67 -0.85
CA VAL A 100 -1.74 6.23 -1.51
C VAL A 100 -2.03 7.69 -1.87
N PRO A 101 -1.33 8.66 -1.27
CA PRO A 101 -1.47 10.05 -1.66
C PRO A 101 -0.78 10.34 -3.01
N SER A 102 0.22 9.55 -3.40
CA SER A 102 0.82 9.59 -4.75
C SER A 102 1.64 8.33 -5.03
N LEU A 103 1.63 7.89 -6.30
CA LEU A 103 2.51 6.83 -6.81
C LEU A 103 3.76 7.45 -7.42
N ALA A 104 4.91 6.76 -7.30
CA ALA A 104 6.12 7.12 -7.98
C ALA A 104 6.46 6.07 -9.05
N ARG A 105 6.79 6.52 -10.26
CA ARG A 105 7.43 5.66 -11.26
C ARG A 105 8.87 5.44 -10.85
N THR A 106 9.28 4.18 -10.83
CA THR A 106 10.69 3.82 -10.73
C THR A 106 11.30 3.97 -12.12
N PRO A 107 12.25 4.89 -12.36
CA PRO A 107 12.92 4.99 -13.65
C PRO A 107 13.76 3.73 -13.88
N TYR A 108 13.58 3.12 -15.05
CA TYR A 108 14.58 2.24 -15.65
C TYR A 108 15.44 3.09 -16.58
#